data_AF-A0A1M5WFA5-F1
#
_entry.id   AF-A0A1M5WFA5-F1
#
_cell.length_a   1.000
_cell.length_b   1.000
_cell.length_c   1.000
_cell.angle_alpha   90.00
_cell.angle_beta   90.00
_cell.angle_gamma   90.00
#
_symmetry.space_group_name_H-M   'P 1'
#
loop_
_entity.id
_entity.type
_entity.pdbx_description
1 polymer ?
#
loop_
_entity_poly.entity_id
_entity_poly.type
_entity_poly.pdbx_seq_one_letter_code
_entity_poly.pdbx_strand_id
1 'polypeptide(L)'
;MKTYLKDYSIEGNALINGCSELEEVINNRQEKFMLTTEYQNAKDKAEAALREIMLLLPAERKIFMDVTDAFFTMESICFSAGYRDGMSDLMASMTLNKLGLTRVEYYDLRKGA
;
A
#
# COMPACT_ATOMS: atom_id res chain seq x y z
N MET A 1 -9.38 38.44 -8.14
CA MET A 1 -9.15 36.97 -8.17
C MET A 1 -9.93 36.37 -7.01
N LYS A 2 -10.84 35.40 -7.25
CA LYS A 2 -11.65 34.79 -6.19
C LYS A 2 -11.16 33.36 -5.96
N THR A 3 -10.93 33.03 -4.69
CA THR A 3 -10.61 31.69 -4.23
C THR A 3 -11.83 31.06 -3.58
N TYR A 4 -11.86 29.73 -3.51
CA TYR A 4 -12.89 29.00 -2.78
C TYR A 4 -12.30 27.79 -2.06
N LEU A 5 -12.97 27.38 -0.99
CA LEU A 5 -12.62 26.20 -0.20
C LEU A 5 -13.47 25.03 -0.70
N LYS A 6 -12.84 23.93 -1.09
CA LYS A 6 -13.53 22.72 -1.55
C LYS A 6 -13.49 21.65 -0.45
N ASP A 7 -14.65 21.14 -0.09
CA ASP A 7 -14.81 20.07 0.89
C ASP A 7 -14.70 18.68 0.22
N TYR A 8 -13.99 17.75 0.88
CA TYR A 8 -13.77 16.38 0.43
C TYR A 8 -14.25 15.36 1.48
N SER A 9 -15.30 15.71 2.22
CA SER A 9 -15.78 14.92 3.35
C SER A 9 -16.38 13.54 2.95
N ILE A 10 -15.84 12.44 3.48
CA ILE A 10 -16.50 11.11 3.53
C ILE A 10 -17.35 10.98 4.81
N GLU A 11 -18.60 10.50 4.73
CA GLU A 11 -19.47 10.34 5.91
C GLU A 11 -18.98 9.25 6.89
N GLY A 12 -19.05 9.54 8.19
CA GLY A 12 -18.44 8.71 9.25
C GLY A 12 -19.00 7.29 9.41
N ASN A 13 -20.23 7.02 8.95
CA ASN A 13 -20.82 5.68 8.98
C ASN A 13 -20.19 4.70 7.97
N ALA A 14 -19.43 5.19 6.99
CA ALA A 14 -18.65 4.36 6.08
C ALA A 14 -17.37 3.78 6.72
N LEU A 15 -16.96 4.28 7.89
CA LEU A 15 -15.66 3.94 8.50
C LEU A 15 -15.68 2.65 9.33
N ILE A 16 -16.80 2.32 9.98
CA ILE A 16 -16.88 1.17 10.92
C ILE A 16 -17.18 -0.14 10.18
N ASN A 17 -18.01 -0.11 9.14
CA ASN A 17 -18.20 -1.25 8.22
C ASN A 17 -16.98 -1.46 7.30
N GLY A 18 -16.07 -0.49 7.24
CA GLY A 18 -14.94 -0.48 6.32
C GLY A 18 -13.77 -1.37 6.72
N CYS A 19 -13.69 -1.96 7.91
CA CYS A 19 -12.51 -2.76 8.30
C CYS A 19 -12.31 -4.02 7.45
N SER A 20 -13.37 -4.80 7.19
CA SER A 20 -13.29 -5.97 6.31
C SER A 20 -13.10 -5.57 4.85
N GLU A 21 -13.74 -4.48 4.42
CA GLU A 21 -13.55 -3.91 3.08
C GLU A 21 -12.12 -3.36 2.90
N LEU A 22 -11.50 -2.83 3.95
CA LEU A 22 -10.14 -2.33 3.95
C LEU A 22 -9.15 -3.48 3.80
N GLU A 23 -9.34 -4.58 4.54
CA GLU A 23 -8.53 -5.80 4.39
C GLU A 23 -8.67 -6.38 2.98
N GLU A 24 -9.89 -6.43 2.44
CA GLU A 24 -10.12 -6.88 1.06
C GLU A 24 -9.43 -5.98 0.02
N VAL A 25 -9.48 -4.65 0.21
CA VAL A 25 -8.79 -3.69 -0.65
C VAL A 25 -7.27 -3.79 -0.52
N ILE A 26 -6.75 -4.01 0.70
CA ILE A 26 -5.32 -4.26 0.94
C ILE A 26 -4.88 -5.49 0.16
N ASN A 27 -5.59 -6.61 0.33
CA ASN A 27 -5.31 -7.86 -0.37
C ASN A 27 -5.37 -7.66 -1.89
N ASN A 28 -6.40 -7.00 -2.41
CA ASN A 28 -6.56 -6.72 -3.84
C ASN A 28 -5.41 -5.87 -4.41
N ARG A 29 -4.93 -4.88 -3.66
CA ARG A 29 -3.81 -4.04 -4.09
C ARG A 29 -2.47 -4.75 -3.97
N GLN A 30 -2.28 -5.57 -2.94
CA GLN A 30 -1.12 -6.44 -2.83
C GLN A 30 -1.08 -7.40 -4.02
N GLU A 31 -2.18 -8.06 -4.35
CA GLU A 31 -2.29 -8.92 -5.54
C GLU A 31 -1.93 -8.16 -6.82
N LYS A 32 -2.49 -6.96 -7.02
CA LYS A 32 -2.15 -6.13 -8.18
C LYS A 32 -0.68 -5.72 -8.21
N PHE A 33 -0.10 -5.36 -7.07
CA PHE A 33 1.32 -5.03 -6.96
C PHE A 33 2.19 -6.25 -7.29
N MET A 34 1.83 -7.43 -6.77
CA MET A 34 2.51 -8.68 -7.10
C MET A 34 2.45 -8.99 -8.60
N LEU A 35 1.44 -8.52 -9.33
CA LEU A 35 1.35 -8.71 -10.79
C LEU A 35 2.19 -7.71 -11.60
N THR A 36 2.82 -6.71 -10.97
CA THR A 36 3.66 -5.73 -11.68
C THR A 36 4.96 -6.34 -12.20
N THR A 37 5.44 -5.82 -13.33
CA THR A 37 6.70 -6.25 -13.95
C THR A 37 7.89 -6.04 -13.01
N GLU A 38 7.92 -4.91 -12.30
CA GLU A 38 8.97 -4.58 -11.34
C GLU A 38 9.04 -5.60 -10.21
N TYR A 39 7.89 -5.97 -9.65
CA TYR A 39 7.81 -6.99 -8.61
C TYR A 39 8.26 -8.36 -9.11
N GLN A 40 7.71 -8.80 -10.24
CA GLN A 40 8.05 -10.11 -10.82
C GLN A 40 9.55 -10.20 -11.14
N ASN A 41 10.15 -9.15 -11.70
CA ASN A 41 11.59 -9.09 -11.95
C ASN A 41 12.42 -9.19 -10.66
N ALA A 42 11.98 -8.56 -9.57
CA ALA A 42 12.66 -8.64 -8.28
C ALA A 42 12.53 -10.04 -7.66
N LYS A 43 11.33 -10.61 -7.72
CA LYS A 43 11.03 -11.97 -7.27
C LYS A 43 11.87 -13.01 -8.02
N ASP A 44 11.89 -12.95 -9.35
CA ASP A 44 12.65 -13.88 -10.19
C ASP A 44 14.14 -13.82 -9.89
N LYS A 45 14.70 -12.62 -9.67
CA LYS A 45 16.11 -12.46 -9.26
C LYS A 45 16.38 -13.11 -7.91
N ALA A 46 15.49 -12.94 -6.93
CA ALA A 46 15.64 -13.55 -5.61
C ALA A 46 15.56 -15.08 -5.70
N GLU A 47 14.59 -15.61 -6.43
CA GLU A 47 14.44 -17.05 -6.64
C GLU A 47 15.62 -17.66 -7.42
N ALA A 48 16.16 -16.95 -8.41
CA ALA A 48 17.34 -17.40 -9.15
C ALA A 48 18.56 -17.50 -8.23
N ALA A 49 18.83 -16.48 -7.43
CA ALA A 49 19.93 -16.48 -6.46
C ALA A 49 19.77 -17.61 -5.43
N LEU A 50 18.55 -17.83 -4.91
CA LEU A 50 18.26 -18.94 -3.99
C LEU A 50 18.50 -20.31 -4.64
N ARG A 51 18.09 -20.49 -5.90
CA ARG A 51 18.35 -21.73 -6.65
C ARG A 51 19.85 -21.98 -6.81
N GLU A 52 20.64 -20.96 -7.16
CA GLU A 52 22.10 -21.08 -7.26
C GLU A 52 22.73 -21.51 -5.93
N ILE A 53 22.29 -20.92 -4.82
CA ILE A 53 22.77 -21.28 -3.48
C ILE A 53 22.40 -22.73 -3.13
N MET A 54 21.17 -23.16 -3.42
CA MET A 54 20.72 -24.53 -3.16
C MET A 54 21.47 -25.59 -3.99
N LEU A 55 21.96 -25.23 -5.17
CA LEU A 55 22.82 -26.10 -5.99
C LEU A 55 24.22 -26.25 -5.41
N LEU A 56 24.76 -25.18 -4.81
CA LEU A 56 26.07 -25.20 -4.13
C LEU A 56 26.03 -25.94 -2.80
N LEU A 57 24.88 -25.90 -2.11
CA LEU A 57 24.69 -26.40 -0.74
C LEU A 57 23.44 -27.31 -0.67
N PRO A 58 23.49 -28.51 -1.27
CA PRO A 58 22.34 -29.39 -1.37
C PRO A 58 21.93 -30.03 -0.04
N ALA A 59 22.84 -30.14 0.94
CA ALA A 59 22.53 -30.69 2.27
C ALA A 59 21.65 -29.73 3.08
N GLU A 60 21.75 -28.43 2.81
CA GLU A 60 21.07 -27.34 3.48
C GLU A 60 19.78 -26.91 2.76
N ARG A 61 19.38 -27.66 1.71
CA ARG A 61 18.21 -27.36 0.87
C ARG A 61 16.95 -27.01 1.67
N LYS A 62 16.71 -27.76 2.75
CA LYS A 62 15.55 -27.53 3.63
C LYS A 62 15.61 -26.16 4.31
N ILE A 63 16.79 -25.77 4.82
CA ILE A 63 17.00 -24.47 5.46
C ILE A 63 16.72 -23.35 4.46
N PHE A 64 17.19 -23.48 3.22
CA PHE A 64 16.93 -22.46 2.20
C PHE A 64 15.46 -22.36 1.80
N MET A 65 14.72 -23.48 1.78
CA MET A 65 13.27 -23.46 1.58
C MET A 65 12.57 -22.73 2.73
N ASP A 66 12.93 -23.02 3.98
CA ASP A 66 12.35 -22.37 5.16
C ASP A 66 12.66 -20.86 5.17
N VAL A 67 13.87 -20.46 4.78
CA VAL A 67 14.26 -19.04 4.62
C VAL A 67 13.47 -18.35 3.51
N THR A 68 13.22 -19.05 2.40
CA THR A 68 12.45 -18.51 1.28
C THR A 68 11.01 -18.23 1.70
N ASP A 69 10.38 -19.18 2.41
CA ASP A 69 9.01 -19.03 2.91
C ASP A 69 8.91 -17.90 3.94
N ALA A 70 9.87 -17.81 4.85
CA ALA A 70 9.96 -16.72 5.83
C ALA A 70 10.13 -15.35 5.15
N PHE A 71 10.93 -15.26 4.09
CA PHE A 71 11.15 -14.02 3.34
C PHE A 71 9.86 -13.51 2.69
N PHE A 72 9.15 -14.36 1.94
CA PHE A 72 7.90 -13.97 1.28
C PHE A 72 6.77 -13.70 2.29
N THR A 73 6.74 -14.43 3.41
CA THR A 73 5.82 -14.14 4.51
C THR A 73 6.08 -12.76 5.11
N MET A 74 7.35 -12.44 5.40
CA MET A 74 7.74 -11.14 5.92
C MET A 74 7.41 -10.00 4.94
N GLU A 75 7.67 -10.20 3.66
CA GLU A 75 7.33 -9.23 2.61
C GLU A 75 5.82 -8.90 2.61
N SER A 76 4.96 -9.94 2.67
CA SER A 76 3.51 -9.78 2.76
C SER A 76 3.07 -8.98 4.00
N ILE A 77 3.66 -9.29 5.16
CA ILE A 77 3.39 -8.56 6.41
C ILE A 77 3.80 -7.09 6.29
N CYS A 78 5.01 -6.82 5.78
CA CYS A 78 5.54 -5.47 5.62
C CYS A 78 4.71 -4.63 4.65
N PHE A 79 4.28 -5.20 3.52
CA PHE A 79 3.40 -4.51 2.57
C PHE A 79 2.05 -4.15 3.21
N SER A 80 1.44 -5.12 3.91
CA SER A 80 0.17 -4.93 4.60
C SER A 80 0.24 -3.86 5.68
N ALA A 81 1.30 -3.86 6.48
CA ALA A 81 1.54 -2.87 7.52
C ALA A 81 1.76 -1.47 6.94
N GLY A 82 2.67 -1.32 5.97
CA GLY A 82 2.96 -0.03 5.34
C GLY A 82 1.74 0.57 4.63
N TYR A 83 0.90 -0.26 4.02
CA TYR A 83 -0.34 0.21 3.42
C TYR A 83 -1.38 0.64 4.46
N ARG A 84 -1.52 -0.10 5.56
CA ARG A 84 -2.43 0.26 6.67
C ARG A 84 -2.03 1.60 7.30
N ASP A 85 -0.72 1.81 7.49
CA ASP A 85 -0.19 3.07 8.03
C ASP A 85 -0.41 4.22 7.03
N GLY A 86 -0.06 4.03 5.75
CA GLY A 86 -0.29 5.04 4.71
C GLY A 86 -1.77 5.40 4.52
N MET A 87 -2.68 4.43 4.68
CA MET A 87 -4.12 4.71 4.69
C MET A 87 -4.55 5.44 5.95
N SER A 88 -4.03 5.08 7.12
CA SER A 88 -4.32 5.79 8.36
C SER A 88 -3.90 7.26 8.27
N ASP A 89 -2.73 7.54 7.69
CA ASP A 89 -2.23 8.90 7.45
C ASP A 89 -3.10 9.67 6.45
N LEU A 90 -3.55 9.02 5.36
CA LEU A 90 -4.48 9.61 4.41
C LEU A 90 -5.80 9.97 5.08
N MET A 91 -6.37 9.05 5.87
CA MET A 91 -7.64 9.24 6.56
C MET A 91 -7.55 10.32 7.64
N ALA A 92 -6.42 10.38 8.36
CA ALA A 92 -6.11 11.47 9.29
C ALA A 92 -6.04 12.81 8.56
N SER A 93 -5.31 12.87 7.44
CA SER A 93 -5.17 14.08 6.61
C SER A 93 -6.52 14.56 6.05
N MET A 94 -7.38 13.64 5.60
CA MET A 94 -8.74 13.94 5.16
C MET A 94 -9.63 14.43 6.31
N THR A 95 -9.48 13.87 7.50
CA THR A 95 -10.23 14.29 8.69
C THR A 95 -9.82 15.68 9.16
N LEU A 96 -8.51 15.98 9.18
CA LEU A 96 -8.00 17.32 9.44
C LEU A 96 -8.51 18.34 8.41
N ASN A 97 -8.63 17.93 7.15
CA ASN A 97 -9.20 18.77 6.08
C ASN A 97 -10.68 19.10 6.35
N LYS A 98 -11.49 18.10 6.73
CA LYS A 98 -12.91 18.27 7.11
C LYS A 98 -13.08 19.22 8.29
N LEU A 99 -12.25 19.08 9.32
CA LEU A 99 -12.28 19.92 10.52
C LEU A 99 -11.86 21.37 10.25
N GLY A 100 -11.46 21.72 9.02
CA GLY A 100 -11.04 23.06 8.66
C GLY A 100 -9.59 23.36 9.04
N LEU A 101 -8.85 22.38 9.55
CA LEU A 101 -7.50 22.56 10.07
C LEU A 101 -6.43 22.53 8.97
N THR A 102 -6.73 21.93 7.81
CA THR A 102 -5.80 21.82 6.66
C THR A 102 -6.39 22.25 5.32
N ARG A 103 -7.53 22.98 5.31
CA ARG A 103 -8.24 23.44 4.11
C ARG A 103 -7.30 24.08 3.08
N VAL A 104 -7.27 23.51 1.87
CA VAL A 104 -6.51 24.02 0.74
C VAL A 104 -7.35 25.04 -0.04
N GLU A 105 -6.80 26.22 -0.26
CA GLU A 105 -7.42 27.30 -1.03
C GLU A 105 -7.26 27.03 -2.53
N TYR A 106 -8.38 26.93 -3.26
CA TYR A 106 -8.39 26.69 -4.70
C TYR A 106 -8.69 27.98 -5.48
N TYR A 107 -8.01 28.16 -6.62
CA TYR A 107 -8.28 29.25 -7.54
C TYR A 107 -9.49 28.95 -8.43
N ASP A 108 -10.44 29.88 -8.50
CA ASP A 108 -11.54 29.81 -9.46
C ASP A 108 -11.09 30.29 -10.85
N LEU A 109 -10.64 29.35 -11.69
CA LEU A 109 -10.21 29.63 -13.06
C LEU A 109 -11.37 29.97 -14.02
N ARG A 110 -12.65 29.89 -13.58
CA ARG A 110 -13.82 30.15 -14.43
C ARG A 110 -14.28 31.60 -14.42
N LYS A 111 -13.64 32.48 -13.64
CA LYS A 111 -13.95 33.91 -13.52
C LYS A 111 -12.78 34.82 -13.93
N GLY A 112 -12.03 34.36 -14.92
CA GLY A 112 -10.99 35.13 -15.62
C GLY A 112 -11.30 35.24 -17.11
N ALA A 113 -12.38 35.95 -17.44
CA ALA A 113 -12.67 36.53 -18.75
C ALA A 113 -13.52 37.78 -18.52
#